data_AF-A0A979GY86-F1
#
_entry.id   AF-A0A979GY86-F1
#
_cell.length_a   1.000
_cell.length_b   1.000
_cell.length_c   1.000
_cell.angle_alpha   90.00
_cell.angle_beta   90.00
_cell.angle_gamma   90.00
#
_symmetry.space_group_name_H-M   'P 1'
#
loop_
_entity.id
_entity.type
_entity.pdbx_description
1 polymer ?
#
loop_
_entity_poly.entity_id
_entity_poly.type
_entity_poly.pdbx_seq_one_letter_code
_entity_poly.pdbx_strand_id
1 'polypeptide(L)'
;MDLQKILDYMNADKARVWYPLSELVTKTGEDPVNVLKDLNASDKVVRSSRLSKDGDQLFASKEDFSKSEPLLSKVIAAFRNRID
;
A
#
# COMPACT_ATOMS: atom_id res chain seq x y z
N MET A 1 -12.10 -1.14 -12.43
CA MET A 1 -10.85 -1.54 -11.76
C MET A 1 -11.20 -2.33 -10.52
N ASP A 2 -10.60 -3.51 -10.38
CA ASP A 2 -10.92 -4.48 -9.34
C ASP A 2 -9.93 -4.35 -8.18
N LEU A 3 -9.94 -3.19 -7.51
CA LEU A 3 -9.12 -2.91 -6.34
C LEU A 3 -9.23 -4.01 -5.30
N GLN A 4 -10.40 -4.64 -5.21
CA GLN A 4 -10.68 -5.76 -4.34
C GLN A 4 -9.73 -6.92 -4.62
N LYS A 5 -9.52 -7.30 -5.90
CA LYS A 5 -8.50 -8.32 -6.26
C LYS A 5 -7.10 -7.96 -5.82
N ILE A 6 -6.71 -6.69 -5.89
CA ILE A 6 -5.40 -6.23 -5.42
C ILE A 6 -5.31 -6.39 -3.90
N LEU A 7 -6.33 -5.94 -3.17
CA LEU A 7 -6.38 -6.04 -1.72
C LEU A 7 -6.39 -7.51 -1.26
N ASP A 8 -7.17 -8.36 -1.91
CA ASP A 8 -7.20 -9.80 -1.65
C ASP A 8 -5.83 -10.45 -1.91
N TYR A 9 -5.13 -10.02 -2.96
CA TYR A 9 -3.77 -10.46 -3.22
C TYR A 9 -2.79 -10.02 -2.14
N MET A 10 -2.83 -8.74 -1.75
CA MET A 10 -1.97 -8.20 -0.68
C MET A 10 -2.22 -8.91 0.65
N ASN A 11 -3.49 -9.21 0.96
CA ASN A 11 -3.90 -9.84 2.21
C ASN A 11 -3.70 -11.38 2.20
N ALA A 12 -3.42 -11.98 1.04
CA ALA A 12 -3.21 -13.42 0.92
C ALA A 12 -1.86 -13.86 1.51
N ASP A 13 -0.81 -13.06 1.34
CA ASP A 13 0.53 -13.36 1.86
C ASP A 13 0.81 -12.56 3.13
N LYS A 14 0.50 -13.18 4.27
CA LYS A 14 0.67 -12.61 5.62
C LYS A 14 2.13 -12.40 6.02
N ALA A 15 3.10 -12.93 5.28
CA ALA A 15 4.52 -12.73 5.57
C ALA A 15 5.06 -11.46 4.90
N ARG A 16 4.37 -10.93 3.89
CA ARG A 16 4.81 -9.80 3.08
C ARG A 16 3.86 -8.61 3.24
N VAL A 17 4.41 -7.50 3.74
CA VAL A 17 3.65 -6.26 3.93
C VAL A 17 3.70 -5.36 2.68
N TRP A 18 4.84 -5.32 1.98
CA TRP A 18 5.08 -4.37 0.88
C TRP A 18 5.13 -5.04 -0.49
N TYR A 19 4.35 -4.50 -1.42
CA TYR A 19 4.21 -4.95 -2.79
C TYR A 19 4.58 -3.83 -3.78
N PRO A 20 5.45 -4.09 -4.77
CA PRO A 20 5.81 -3.11 -5.80
C PRO A 20 4.67 -2.95 -6.80
N LEU A 21 4.54 -1.73 -7.32
CA LEU A 21 3.52 -1.38 -8.32
C LEU A 21 3.53 -2.32 -9.52
N SER A 22 4.72 -2.65 -10.05
CA SER A 22 4.89 -3.55 -11.20
C SER A 22 4.24 -4.92 -11.01
N GLU A 23 4.30 -5.47 -9.79
CA GLU A 23 3.68 -6.74 -9.44
C GLU A 23 2.15 -6.62 -9.38
N LEU A 24 1.64 -5.52 -8.80
CA LEU A 24 0.19 -5.25 -8.73
C LEU A 24 -0.42 -5.03 -10.10
N VAL A 25 0.32 -4.33 -10.98
CA VAL A 25 -0.02 -4.14 -12.39
C VAL A 25 -0.06 -5.48 -13.11
N THR A 26 0.96 -6.32 -12.94
CA THR A 26 1.00 -7.66 -13.52
C THR A 26 -0.18 -8.52 -13.06
N LYS A 27 -0.57 -8.39 -11.79
CA LYS A 27 -1.68 -9.15 -11.21
C LYS A 27 -3.06 -8.72 -11.73
N THR A 28 -3.22 -7.43 -11.99
CA THR A 28 -4.48 -6.86 -12.50
C THR A 28 -4.59 -6.93 -14.02
N GLY A 29 -3.46 -6.95 -14.74
CA GLY A 29 -3.43 -6.81 -16.19
C GLY A 29 -3.91 -5.43 -16.66
N GLU A 30 -4.00 -4.46 -15.74
CA GLU A 30 -4.45 -3.09 -16.03
C GLU A 30 -3.24 -2.16 -16.27
N ASP A 31 -3.52 -0.98 -16.84
CA ASP A 31 -2.49 0.02 -17.07
C ASP A 31 -1.86 0.52 -15.75
N PRO A 32 -0.52 0.66 -15.66
CA PRO A 32 0.16 1.13 -14.46
C PRO A 32 -0.36 2.46 -13.91
N VAL A 33 -0.74 3.38 -14.78
CA VAL A 33 -1.24 4.71 -14.40
C VAL A 33 -2.61 4.60 -13.74
N ASN A 34 -3.48 3.73 -14.26
CA ASN A 34 -4.80 3.50 -13.68
C ASN A 34 -4.68 2.83 -12.31
N VAL A 35 -3.87 1.77 -12.22
CA VAL A 35 -3.60 1.08 -10.94
C VAL A 35 -3.02 2.06 -9.92
N LEU A 36 -2.04 2.88 -10.32
CA LEU A 36 -1.44 3.87 -9.43
C LEU A 36 -2.46 4.92 -8.97
N LYS A 37 -3.30 5.42 -9.87
CA LYS A 37 -4.35 6.39 -9.55
C LYS A 37 -5.32 5.81 -8.53
N ASP A 38 -5.74 4.58 -8.73
CA ASP A 38 -6.71 3.90 -7.90
C ASP A 38 -6.15 3.51 -6.52
N LEU A 39 -4.89 3.07 -6.46
CA LEU A 39 -4.19 2.82 -5.20
C LEU A 39 -4.00 4.12 -4.40
N ASN A 40 -3.68 5.24 -5.06
CA ASN A 40 -3.55 6.54 -4.38
C ASN A 40 -4.91 7.13 -3.96
N ALA A 41 -6.00 6.80 -4.66
CA ALA A 41 -7.35 7.24 -4.32
C ALA A 41 -7.99 6.39 -3.20
N SER A 42 -7.48 5.20 -2.96
CA SER A 42 -7.98 4.28 -1.94
C SER A 42 -7.51 4.63 -0.53
N ASP A 43 -8.43 4.67 0.42
CA ASP A 43 -8.16 4.83 1.85
C ASP A 43 -7.75 3.51 2.55
N LYS A 44 -7.84 2.40 1.82
CA LYS A 44 -7.50 1.03 2.26
C LYS A 44 -6.07 0.62 1.93
N VAL A 45 -5.32 1.47 1.25
CA VAL A 45 -3.94 1.21 0.82
C VAL A 45 -3.01 2.25 1.42
N VAL A 46 -1.81 1.82 1.79
CA VAL A 46 -0.74 2.69 2.27
C VAL A 46 0.39 2.69 1.25
N ARG A 47 0.82 3.88 0.84
CA ARG A 47 1.98 4.07 -0.02
C ARG A 47 3.23 4.25 0.82
N SER A 48 4.29 3.51 0.50
CA SER A 48 5.58 3.71 1.16
C SER A 48 6.23 5.03 0.73
N SER A 49 7.00 5.63 1.63
CA SER A 49 7.92 6.72 1.26
C SER A 49 9.19 6.20 0.57
N ARG A 50 9.44 4.88 0.61
CA ARG A 50 10.58 4.24 -0.04
C ARG A 50 10.17 3.51 -1.32
N LEU A 51 11.10 3.43 -2.24
CA LEU A 51 10.96 2.63 -3.45
C LEU A 51 11.51 1.21 -3.23
N SER A 52 11.11 0.28 -4.09
CA SER A 52 11.71 -1.05 -4.18
C SER A 52 13.17 -0.94 -4.63
N LYS A 53 13.90 -2.06 -4.59
CA LYS A 53 15.28 -2.13 -5.10
C LYS A 53 15.36 -1.79 -6.59
N ASP A 54 14.27 -2.02 -7.32
CA ASP A 54 14.15 -1.78 -8.75
C ASP A 54 13.59 -0.38 -9.08
N GLY A 55 13.35 0.45 -8.05
CA GLY A 55 12.83 1.80 -8.21
C GLY A 55 11.30 1.89 -8.24
N ASP A 56 10.59 0.78 -7.99
CA ASP A 56 9.12 0.78 -8.01
C ASP A 56 8.52 1.36 -6.73
N GLN A 57 7.39 2.05 -6.89
CA GLN A 57 6.60 2.49 -5.76
C GLN A 57 6.04 1.29 -4.99
N LEU A 58 6.25 1.25 -3.67
CA LEU A 58 5.73 0.20 -2.79
C LEU A 58 4.39 0.58 -2.19
N PHE A 59 3.49 -0.41 -2.10
CA PHE A 59 2.16 -0.33 -1.52
C PHE A 59 1.92 -1.47 -0.53
N ALA A 60 1.10 -1.21 0.48
CA ALA A 60 0.65 -2.19 1.46
C ALA A 60 -0.86 -2.05 1.66
N SER A 61 -1.53 -3.13 2.03
CA SER A 61 -2.89 -3.02 2.54
C SER A 61 -2.85 -2.34 3.91
N LYS A 62 -3.82 -1.48 4.20
CA LYS A 62 -3.92 -0.82 5.50
C LYS A 62 -4.14 -1.82 6.63
N GLU A 63 -4.81 -2.94 6.35
CA GLU A 63 -5.01 -4.00 7.34
C GLU A 63 -3.72 -4.70 7.73
N ASP A 64 -2.86 -5.11 6.78
CA ASP A 64 -1.60 -5.76 7.10
C ASP A 64 -0.56 -4.79 7.66
N PHE A 65 -0.59 -3.55 7.18
CA PHE A 65 0.18 -2.47 7.78
C PHE A 65 -0.22 -2.31 9.24
N SER A 66 -1.50 -2.08 9.56
CA SER A 66 -1.98 -1.88 10.94
C SER A 66 -1.75 -3.09 11.86
N LYS A 67 -1.78 -4.32 11.34
CA LYS A 67 -1.43 -5.52 12.11
C LYS A 67 0.08 -5.65 12.36
N SER A 68 0.91 -5.21 11.42
CA SER A 68 2.37 -5.16 11.55
C SER A 68 2.85 -3.94 12.34
N GLU A 69 1.95 -3.01 12.70
CA GLU A 69 2.21 -1.72 13.33
C GLU A 69 1.86 -1.63 14.84
N PRO A 70 2.54 -2.34 15.74
CA PRO A 70 2.70 -1.79 17.10
C PRO A 70 3.48 -0.45 17.11
N LEU A 71 4.09 -0.03 15.99
CA LEU A 71 5.12 1.02 15.91
C LEU A 71 4.68 2.36 15.28
N LEU A 72 3.67 2.40 14.42
CA LEU A 72 3.32 3.62 13.66
C LEU A 72 2.14 4.40 14.25
N SER A 73 1.46 3.87 15.26
CA SER A 73 0.62 4.66 16.17
C SER A 73 1.37 5.91 16.68
N LYS A 74 2.71 5.84 16.78
CA LYS A 74 3.57 6.99 17.11
C LYS A 74 3.76 7.99 15.97
N VAL A 75 3.78 7.54 14.72
CA VAL A 75 4.02 8.42 13.56
C VAL A 75 2.74 9.18 13.20
N ILE A 76 1.58 8.52 13.17
CA ILE A 76 0.31 9.19 12.89
C ILE A 76 -0.10 10.14 14.04
N ALA A 77 0.17 9.77 15.30
CA ALA A 77 0.00 10.70 16.43
C ALA A 77 0.91 11.93 16.32
N ALA A 78 2.15 11.78 15.83
CA ALA A 78 3.06 12.91 15.61
C ALA A 78 2.63 13.82 14.45
N PHE A 79 1.94 13.30 13.43
CA PHE A 79 1.36 14.13 12.36
C PHE A 79 0.05 14.81 12.78
N ARG A 80 -0.73 14.22 13.69
CA ARG A 80 -1.96 14.84 14.22
C ARG A 80 -1.69 15.98 15.21
N ASN A 81 -0.61 15.91 15.99
CA ASN A 81 -0.23 16.95 16.97
C ASN A 81 0.53 18.16 16.38
N ARG A 82 0.64 18.30 15.06
CA ARG A 82 1.27 19.47 14.40
C ARG A 82 0.26 20.43 13.76
N ILE A 83 -1.04 20.18 13.93
CA ILE A 83 -2.14 21.04 13.41
C ILE A 83 -2.99 21.57 14.58
N ASP A 84 -2.37 21.79 15.75
CA ASP A 84 -2.89 22.66 16.81
C ASP A 84 -1.84 23.72 17.13
#